data_AF-A0A6V7J5C7-F1
#
_entry.id   AF-A0A6V7J5C7-F1
#
_cell.length_a   1.000
_cell.length_b   1.000
_cell.length_c   1.000
_cell.angle_alpha   90.00
_cell.angle_beta   90.00
_cell.angle_gamma   90.00
#
_symmetry.space_group_name_H-M   'P 1'
#
loop_
_entity.id
_entity.type
_entity.pdbx_description
1 polymer ?
#
loop_
_entity_poly.entity_id
_entity_poly.type
_entity_poly.pdbx_seq_one_letter_code
_entity_poly.pdbx_strand_id
1 'polypeptide(L)'
;DGAGRTGTYCLIDMVLNRMAKGAKEIDIAAALEHIRDQRPGMVSTKQQFEFVLVAVAEEVHAILKALPVPATNEKNNSASSSSDK
;
A
#
# COMPACT_ATOMS: atom_id res chain seq x y z
N ASP A 1 -26.55 -11.02 6.46
CA ASP A 1 -26.44 -11.15 4.99
C ASP A 1 -25.04 -11.61 4.55
N GLY A 2 -23.96 -11.29 5.28
CA GLY A 2 -22.60 -11.71 4.94
C GLY A 2 -22.03 -10.97 3.73
N ALA A 3 -22.55 -9.78 3.40
CA ALA A 3 -22.15 -9.02 2.22
C ALA A 3 -21.33 -7.77 2.58
N GLY A 4 -21.77 -6.99 3.57
CA GLY A 4 -21.07 -5.76 3.97
C GLY A 4 -19.65 -6.00 4.50
N ARG A 5 -19.53 -6.47 5.75
CA ARG A 5 -18.23 -6.71 6.40
C ARG A 5 -17.37 -7.75 5.67
N THR A 6 -17.99 -8.83 5.19
CA THR A 6 -17.29 -9.86 4.40
C THR A 6 -16.75 -9.27 3.11
N GLY A 7 -17.55 -8.48 2.39
CA GLY A 7 -17.08 -7.79 1.18
C GLY A 7 -15.99 -6.77 1.46
N THR A 8 -16.03 -6.08 2.60
CA THR A 8 -14.94 -5.20 3.04
C THR A 8 -13.63 -5.98 3.18
N TYR A 9 -13.66 -7.11 3.89
CA TYR A 9 -12.48 -7.96 4.05
C TYR A 9 -11.98 -8.51 2.70
N CYS A 10 -12.86 -9.06 1.87
CA CYS A 10 -12.49 -9.59 0.57
C CYS A 10 -11.91 -8.53 -0.37
N LEU A 11 -12.43 -7.30 -0.33
CA LEU A 11 -11.91 -6.21 -1.15
C LEU A 11 -10.50 -5.79 -0.71
N ILE A 12 -10.28 -5.65 0.61
CA ILE A 12 -8.95 -5.34 1.16
C ILE A 12 -7.96 -6.44 0.78
N ASP A 13 -8.29 -7.71 1.02
CA ASP A 13 -7.43 -8.85 0.69
C ASP A 13 -7.07 -8.87 -0.80
N MET A 14 -8.04 -8.66 -1.68
CA MET A 14 -7.83 -8.63 -3.12
C MET A 14 -6.88 -7.50 -3.55
N VAL A 15 -7.03 -6.31 -2.97
CA VAL A 15 -6.18 -5.15 -3.26
C VAL A 15 -4.76 -5.37 -2.73
N LEU A 16 -4.61 -5.74 -1.45
CA LEU A 16 -3.30 -5.97 -0.84
C LEU A 16 -2.54 -7.11 -1.53
N ASN A 17 -3.22 -8.19 -1.93
CA ASN A 17 -2.60 -9.28 -2.68
C ASN A 17 -2.08 -8.83 -4.05
N ARG A 18 -2.75 -7.90 -4.73
CA ARG A 18 -2.24 -7.30 -5.98
C ARG A 18 -1.01 -6.43 -5.71
N MET A 19 -1.01 -5.65 -4.63
CA MET A 19 0.15 -4.85 -4.23
C MET A 19 1.37 -5.74 -3.93
N ALA A 20 1.17 -6.79 -3.15
CA ALA A 20 2.22 -7.75 -2.79
C ALA A 20 2.84 -8.45 -4.02
N LYS A 21 2.07 -8.59 -5.11
CA LYS A 21 2.53 -9.11 -6.40
C LYS A 21 3.23 -8.06 -7.29
N GLY A 22 3.43 -6.84 -6.78
CA GLY A 22 4.13 -5.77 -7.48
C GLY A 22 3.27 -4.98 -8.47
N ALA A 23 1.93 -5.01 -8.32
CA ALA A 23 1.07 -4.13 -9.10
C ALA A 23 1.43 -2.66 -8.83
N LYS A 24 1.80 -1.92 -9.88
CA LYS A 24 2.15 -0.50 -9.78
C LYS A 24 0.94 0.40 -9.60
N GLU A 25 -0.21 -0.04 -10.12
CA GLU A 25 -1.48 0.69 -10.09
C GLU A 25 -2.60 -0.26 -9.71
N ILE A 26 -3.52 0.21 -8.87
CA ILE A 26 -4.69 -0.55 -8.46
C ILE A 26 -5.93 0.35 -8.54
N ASP A 27 -6.92 -0.12 -9.29
CA ASP A 27 -8.25 0.46 -9.31
C ASP A 27 -9.15 -0.26 -8.29
N ILE A 28 -9.38 0.41 -7.16
CA ILE A 28 -10.20 -0.11 -6.06
C ILE A 28 -11.70 -0.06 -6.43
N ALA A 29 -12.11 0.91 -7.25
CA ALA A 29 -13.51 1.03 -7.69
C ALA A 29 -13.86 -0.13 -8.63
N ALA A 30 -13.00 -0.42 -9.61
CA ALA A 30 -13.17 -1.58 -10.48
C ALA A 30 -13.15 -2.90 -9.71
N ALA A 31 -12.30 -3.03 -8.68
CA ALA A 31 -12.29 -4.21 -7.81
C ALA A 31 -13.59 -4.35 -6.99
N LEU A 32 -14.17 -3.24 -6.55
CA LEU A 32 -15.45 -3.21 -5.86
C LEU A 32 -16.62 -3.59 -6.78
N GLU A 33 -16.66 -3.04 -7.99
CA GLU A 33 -17.65 -3.41 -9.02
C GLU A 33 -17.55 -4.91 -9.33
N HIS A 34 -16.33 -5.42 -9.53
CA HIS A 34 -16.10 -6.83 -9.79
C HIS A 34 -16.67 -7.77 -8.70
N ILE A 35 -16.48 -7.46 -7.41
CA ILE A 35 -17.07 -8.30 -6.35
C ILE A 35 -18.57 -8.13 -6.20
N ARG A 36 -19.13 -6.98 -6.63
CA ARG A 36 -20.57 -6.74 -6.65
C ARG A 36 -21.27 -7.45 -7.79
N ASP A 37 -20.58 -7.63 -8.92
CA ASP A 37 -21.06 -8.45 -10.03
C ASP A 37 -21.23 -9.92 -9.61
N GLN A 38 -20.31 -10.44 -8.80
CA GLN A 38 -20.40 -11.81 -8.27
C GLN A 38 -21.44 -11.95 -7.16
N ARG A 39 -21.59 -10.91 -6.34
CA ARG A 39 -22.57 -10.89 -5.26
C ARG A 39 -23.05 -9.47 -4.97
N PRO A 40 -24.31 -9.14 -5.29
CA PRO A 40 -24.86 -7.84 -4.99
C PRO A 40 -24.79 -7.50 -3.50
N GLY A 41 -24.56 -6.22 -3.19
CA GLY A 41 -24.52 -5.71 -1.81
C GLY A 41 -23.18 -5.88 -1.08
N MET A 42 -22.15 -6.40 -1.74
CA MET A 42 -20.78 -6.43 -1.18
C MET A 42 -20.30 -5.00 -0.88
N VAL A 43 -19.71 -4.79 0.31
CA VAL A 43 -19.37 -3.47 0.85
C VAL A 43 -20.60 -2.55 0.84
N SER A 44 -21.53 -2.79 1.76
CA SER A 44 -22.89 -2.26 1.69
C SER A 44 -23.00 -0.78 2.07
N THR A 45 -22.02 -0.23 2.78
CA THR A 45 -22.07 1.17 3.26
C THR A 45 -20.88 2.00 2.81
N LYS A 46 -21.08 3.32 2.79
CA LYS A 46 -20.01 4.29 2.52
C LYS A 46 -18.87 4.13 3.53
N GLN A 47 -19.18 3.98 4.82
CA GLN A 47 -18.18 3.84 5.87
C GLN A 47 -17.33 2.58 5.69
N GLN A 48 -17.93 1.49 5.20
CA GLN A 48 -17.17 0.28 4.86
C GLN A 48 -16.20 0.53 3.70
N PHE A 49 -16.63 1.27 2.67
CA PHE A 49 -15.75 1.61 1.56
C PHE A 49 -14.64 2.60 1.97
N GLU A 50 -14.96 3.62 2.76
CA GLU A 50 -13.97 4.53 3.35
C GLU A 50 -12.93 3.77 4.17
N PHE A 51 -13.38 2.78 4.97
CA PHE A 51 -12.48 1.92 5.73
C PHE A 51 -11.51 1.13 4.83
N VAL A 52 -11.98 0.62 3.68
CA VAL A 52 -11.09 -0.04 2.70
C VAL A 52 -10.01 0.92 2.22
N LEU A 53 -10.37 2.15 1.85
CA LEU A 53 -9.41 3.14 1.35
C LEU A 53 -8.36 3.50 2.40
N VAL A 54 -8.78 3.70 3.65
CA VAL A 54 -7.86 3.98 4.77
C VAL A 54 -6.91 2.81 5.00
N ALA A 55 -7.42 1.58 5.08
CA ALA A 55 -6.58 0.40 5.31
C ALA A 55 -5.53 0.19 4.21
N VAL A 56 -5.92 0.42 2.94
CA VAL A 56 -4.98 0.31 1.81
C VAL A 56 -3.94 1.44 1.86
N ALA A 57 -4.34 2.67 2.18
CA ALA A 57 -3.42 3.79 2.29
C ALA A 57 -2.38 3.59 3.42
N GLU A 58 -2.82 3.06 4.57
CA GLU A 58 -1.94 2.71 5.68
C GLU A 58 -0.91 1.64 5.28
N GLU A 59 -1.32 0.61 4.52
CA GLU A 59 -0.38 -0.39 4.03
C GLU A 59 0.62 0.16 3.00
N VAL A 60 0.17 1.00 2.06
CA VAL A 60 1.09 1.70 1.14
C VAL A 60 2.12 2.49 1.93
N HIS A 61 1.70 3.22 2.96
CA HIS A 61 2.58 4.00 3.80
C HIS A 61 3.58 3.12 4.56
N ALA A 62 3.14 2.00 5.12
CA ALA A 62 3.98 1.04 5.81
C ALA A 62 5.04 0.43 4.88
N ILE A 63 4.65 0.03 3.66
CA ILE A 63 5.56 -0.50 2.64
C ILE A 63 6.61 0.55 2.26
N LEU A 64 6.22 1.79 1.98
CA LEU A 64 7.14 2.87 1.63
C LEU A 64 8.16 3.13 2.75
N LYS A 65 7.73 3.07 4.01
CA LYS A 65 8.61 3.24 5.17
C LYS A 65 9.57 2.08 5.37
N ALA A 66 9.19 0.87 4.95
CA ALA A 66 10.02 -0.33 5.04
C ALA A 66 11.08 -0.44 3.93
N LEU A 67 11.01 0.41 2.89
CA LEU A 67 12.01 0.40 1.83
C LEU A 67 13.38 0.84 2.39
N PRO A 68 14.47 0.09 2.11
CA PRO A 68 15.80 0.47 2.54
C PRO A 68 16.19 1.80 1.88
N VAL A 69 16.55 2.80 2.70
CA VAL A 69 17.07 4.07 2.21
C VAL A 69 18.36 3.77 1.44
N PRO A 70 18.51 4.21 0.17
CA PRO A 70 19.76 4.02 -0.55
C PRO A 70 20.89 4.69 0.24
N ALA A 71 21.94 3.93 0.54
CA ALA A 71 23.09 4.42 1.28
C ALA A 71 23.70 5.64 0.56
N THR A 72 23.60 6.81 1.19
CA THR A 72 24.32 8.00 0.73
C THR A 72 25.83 7.71 0.87
N ASN A 73 26.49 7.43 -0.26
CA ASN A 73 27.93 7.24 -0.32
C ASN A 73 28.65 8.59 -0.11
N GLU A 74 28.94 8.96 1.15
CA GLU A 74 29.95 9.98 1.47
C GLU A 74 31.34 9.33 1.62
N LYS A 75 32.00 9.02 0.49
CA LYS A 75 33.46 8.77 0.45
C LYS A 75 34.08 9.26 -0.85
N ASN A 76 34.66 10.47 -0.83
CA ASN A 76 35.92 10.87 -1.49
C ASN A 76 36.10 12.40 -1.30
N ASN A 77 37.27 12.99 -1.00
CA ASN A 77 38.63 12.49 -0.96
C ASN A 77 39.51 13.46 -0.14
N SER A 78 40.58 12.91 0.43
CA SER A 78 41.62 13.52 1.26
C SER A 78 42.60 14.45 0.54
N ALA A 79 43.12 15.47 1.25
CA ALA A 79 44.48 16.03 1.13
C ALA A 79 44.76 16.91 2.39
N SER A 80 45.51 16.47 3.42
CA SER A 80 46.97 16.34 3.58
C SER A 80 47.75 17.68 3.60
N SER A 81 48.16 18.14 4.79
CA SER A 81 49.49 18.74 5.11
C SER A 81 49.43 19.36 6.54
N SER A 82 50.00 18.78 7.60
CA SER A 82 51.41 18.87 8.03
C SER A 82 51.96 20.30 8.22
N SER A 83 52.00 20.82 9.45
CA SER A 83 52.98 21.80 9.97
C SER A 83 52.84 21.82 11.51
N ASP A 84 53.73 21.19 12.30
CA ASP A 84 55.04 21.67 12.76
C ASP A 84 54.97 22.27 14.18
N LYS A 85 55.65 21.57 15.10
CA LYS A 85 56.18 21.97 16.43
C LYS A 85 55.28 22.64 17.46
#